data_AF-A0AAW9KJT6-F1
#
_entry.id   AF-A0AAW9KJT6-F1
#
_cell.length_a   1.000
_cell.length_b   1.000
_cell.length_c   1.000
_cell.angle_alpha   90.00
_cell.angle_beta   90.00
_cell.angle_gamma   90.00
#
_symmetry.space_group_name_H-M   'P 1'
#
loop_
_entity.id
_entity.type
_entity.pdbx_description
1 polymer ?
#
loop_
_entity_poly.entity_id
_entity_poly.type
_entity_poly.pdbx_seq_one_letter_code
_entity_poly.pdbx_strand_id
1 'polypeptide(L)' 'MELFMIFIAAMLVNNFVLSKFLGICSFLGVSKKKDSAIGMGLAVTFVMTLASIMSWIVYNGMLVPLELEYLKT' A
#
# COMPACT_ATOMS: atom_id res chain seq x y z
N MET A 1 -8.67 -24.38 1.65
CA MET A 1 -7.19 -24.27 1.77
C MET A 1 -6.60 -23.18 0.88
N GLU A 2 -7.23 -22.84 -0.25
CA GLU A 2 -6.70 -21.81 -1.17
C GLU A 2 -6.71 -20.37 -0.60
N LEU A 3 -7.78 -19.97 0.10
CA LEU A 3 -7.85 -18.64 0.75
C LEU A 3 -6.72 -18.39 1.77
N PHE A 4 -6.32 -19.44 2.51
CA PHE A 4 -5.24 -19.34 3.49
C PHE A 4 -3.87 -19.22 2.80
N MET A 5 -3.66 -19.94 1.69
CA MET A 5 -2.46 -19.76 0.86
C MET A 5 -2.40 -18.39 0.20
N ILE A 6 -3.53 -17.86 -0.31
CA ILE A 6 -3.59 -16.51 -0.90
C ILE A 6 -3.29 -15.45 0.16
N PHE A 7 -3.80 -15.62 1.38
CA PHE A 7 -3.53 -14.71 2.49
C PHE A 7 -2.04 -14.70 2.88
N ILE A 8 -1.42 -15.88 3.00
CA ILE A 8 0.04 -15.99 3.23
C ILE A 8 0.84 -15.42 2.06
N ALA A 9 0.44 -15.69 0.81
CA ALA A 9 1.11 -15.17 -0.37
C ALA A 9 1.03 -13.63 -0.46
N ALA A 10 -0.11 -13.04 -0.10
CA ALA A 10 -0.26 -11.59 -0.02
C ALA A 10 0.60 -10.99 1.11
N MET A 11 0.70 -11.66 2.26
CA MET A 11 1.44 -11.16 3.43
C MET A 11 2.96 -11.32 3.33
N LEU A 12 3.48 -12.28 2.55
CA LEU A 12 4.93 -12.49 2.39
C LEU A 12 5.47 -12.16 0.98
N VAL A 13 4.79 -12.62 -0.08
CA VAL A 13 5.33 -12.57 -1.46
C VAL A 13 5.00 -11.23 -2.14
N ASN A 14 3.81 -10.70 -1.88
CA ASN A 14 3.35 -9.43 -2.45
C ASN A 14 3.30 -8.27 -1.44
N ASN A 15 3.91 -8.46 -0.27
CA ASN A 15 3.86 -7.47 0.79
C ASN A 15 4.70 -6.25 0.43
N PHE A 16 4.05 -5.08 0.49
CA PHE A 16 4.58 -3.78 0.12
C PHE A 16 5.92 -3.45 0.81
N VAL A 17 6.07 -3.90 2.07
CA VAL A 17 7.26 -3.62 2.90
C VAL A 17 8.44 -4.54 2.58
N LEU A 18 8.19 -5.82 2.27
CA LEU A 18 9.22 -6.86 2.10
C LEU A 18 9.62 -7.10 0.63
N SER A 19 8.67 -6.99 -0.30
CA SER A 19 8.86 -7.37 -1.72
C SER A 19 9.07 -6.16 -2.64
N LYS A 20 8.52 -4.99 -2.27
CA LYS A 20 8.60 -3.76 -3.07
C LYS A 20 9.56 -2.70 -2.51
N PHE A 21 10.15 -2.93 -1.33
CA PHE A 21 11.00 -1.98 -0.59
C PHE A 21 10.42 -0.55 -0.49
N LEU A 22 9.10 -0.38 -0.65
CA LEU A 22 8.43 0.92 -0.58
C LEU A 22 8.20 1.27 0.90
N GLY A 23 8.63 2.46 1.32
CA GLY A 23 8.47 2.93 2.70
C GLY A 23 9.64 2.61 3.64
N ILE A 24 10.84 2.30 3.13
CA ILE A 24 12.02 2.06 3.97
C ILE A 24 12.49 3.32 4.71
N CYS A 25 12.17 4.51 4.18
CA CYS A 25 12.51 5.80 4.80
C CYS A 25 11.82 5.97 6.17
N SER A 26 10.54 5.61 6.27
CA SER A 26 9.80 5.54 7.52
C SER A 26 10.38 4.50 8.48
N PHE A 27 10.83 3.35 7.99
CA PHE A 27 11.44 2.33 8.82
C PHE A 27 12.78 2.81 9.42
N LEU A 28 13.67 3.37 8.59
CA LEU A 28 14.99 3.89 8.99
C LEU A 28 14.89 5.03 10.03
N GLY A 29 13.92 5.95 9.86
CA GLY A 29 13.76 7.10 10.75
C GLY A 29 13.22 6.76 12.15
N VAL A 30 12.48 5.65 12.29
CA VAL A 30 11.71 5.37 13.52
C VAL A 30 12.14 4.08 14.23
N SER A 31 13.09 3.35 13.66
CA SER A 31 13.61 2.06 14.19
C SER A 31 14.05 2.10 15.65
N LYS A 32 14.49 3.26 16.17
CA LYS A 32 14.99 3.39 17.55
C LYS A 32 13.92 3.62 18.62
N LYS A 33 12.69 4.06 18.26
CA LYS A 33 11.66 4.42 19.25
C LYS A 33 10.33 3.75 18.92
N LYS A 34 9.89 2.82 19.77
CA LYS A 34 8.64 2.06 19.58
C LYS A 34 7.39 2.94 19.60
N ASP A 35 7.35 3.95 20.46
CA ASP A 35 6.20 4.87 20.55
C ASP A 35 6.00 5.64 19.23
N SER A 36 7.09 6.07 18.61
CA SER A 36 7.05 6.79 17.33
C SER A 36 6.70 5.83 16.17
N ALA A 37 7.15 4.57 16.24
CA ALA A 37 6.87 3.57 15.20
C ALA A 37 5.38 3.23 15.09
N ILE A 38 4.66 3.17 16.22
CA ILE A 38 3.22 2.94 16.26
C ILE A 38 2.46 4.11 15.62
N GLY A 39 2.83 5.35 15.96
CA GLY A 39 2.23 6.55 15.39
C GLY A 39 2.44 6.64 13.87
N MET A 40 3.65 6.32 13.39
CA MET A 40 3.95 6.34 11.96
C MET A 40 3.21 5.22 11.21
N GLY A 41 3.08 4.03 11.80
CA GLY A 41 2.33 2.93 11.21
C GLY A 41 0.86 3.26 11.01
N LEU A 42 0.21 3.87 12.01
CA LEU A 42 -1.19 4.31 11.91
C LEU A 42 -1.39 5.42 10.86
N ALA A 43 -0.45 6.36 10.77
CA ALA A 43 -0.54 7.41 9.76
C ALA A 43 -0.45 6.83 8.33
N VAL A 44 0.48 5.91 8.10
CA VAL A 44 0.68 5.30 6.77
C VAL A 44 -0.49 4.43 6.35
N THR A 45 -1.06 3.62 7.25
CA THR A 45 -2.23 2.78 6.93
C THR A 45 -3.46 3.63 6.58
N PHE A 46 -3.67 4.73 7.30
CA PHE A 46 -4.74 5.68 7.01
C PHE A 46 -4.56 6.36 5.64
N VAL A 47 -3.37 6.87 5.33
CA VAL A 47 -3.13 7.53 4.05
C VAL A 47 -3.21 6.54 2.88
N MET A 48 -2.65 5.33 3.03
CA MET A 48 -2.70 4.29 1.99
C MET A 48 -4.12 3.83 1.67
N THR A 49 -4.98 3.67 2.68
CA THR A 49 -6.39 3.30 2.47
C THR A 49 -7.14 4.40 1.74
N LEU A 50 -6.99 5.66 2.17
CA LEU A 50 -7.62 6.80 1.50
C LEU A 50 -7.14 6.96 0.05
N ALA A 51 -5.83 6.88 -0.18
CA ALA A 51 -5.23 6.99 -1.50
C ALA A 51 -5.70 5.87 -2.44
N SER A 52 -5.80 4.63 -1.94
CA SER A 52 -6.29 3.50 -2.74
C SER A 52 -7.75 3.68 -3.17
N ILE A 53 -8.61 4.17 -2.28
CA ILE A 53 -10.02 4.45 -2.59
C ILE A 53 -10.12 5.56 -3.65
N MET A 54 -9.38 6.67 -3.46
CA MET A 54 -9.37 7.78 -4.41
C MET A 54 -8.85 7.35 -5.78
N SER A 55 -7.75 6.62 -5.83
CA SER A 55 -7.19 6.08 -7.08
C SER A 55 -8.16 5.13 -7.79
N TRP A 56 -8.95 4.34 -7.07
CA TRP A 56 -9.98 3.48 -7.67
C TRP A 56 -11.10 4.30 -8.32
N ILE A 57 -11.57 5.35 -7.65
CA ILE A 57 -12.60 6.26 -8.19
C ILE A 57 -12.10 6.93 -9.46
N VAL A 58 -10.86 7.43 -9.46
CA VAL A 58 -10.26 8.09 -10.62
C VAL A 58 -10.04 7.10 -11.77
N TYR A 59 -9.55 5.89 -11.45
CA TYR A 59 -9.32 4.86 -12.47
C TYR A 59 -10.62 4.44 -13.16
N ASN A 60 -11.64 4.09 -12.39
CA ASN A 60 -12.89 3.56 -12.92
C ASN A 60 -13.82 4.67 -13.49
N GLY A 61 -13.72 5.89 -12.95
CA GLY A 61 -14.57 7.03 -13.33
C GLY A 61 -14.03 7.89 -14.48
N MET A 62 -12.70 7.92 -14.68
CA MET A 62 -12.08 8.74 -15.74
C MET A 62 -11.18 7.92 -16.68
N LEU A 63 -10.29 7.10 -16.15
CA LEU A 63 -9.25 6.46 -16.98
C LEU A 63 -9.81 5.36 -17.90
N VAL A 64 -10.75 4.57 -17.40
CA VAL A 64 -11.44 3.51 -18.16
C VAL A 64 -12.34 4.07 -19.27
N PRO A 65 -13.23 5.07 -19.02
CA PRO A 65 -14.09 5.59 -20.09
C PRO A 65 -13.36 6.46 -21.12
N LEU A 66 -12.18 7.01 -20.80
CA LEU A 66 -11.36 7.78 -21.74
C LEU A 66 -10.27 6.94 -22.44
N GLU A 67 -10.20 5.61 -22.21
CA GLU A 67 -9.15 4.72 -22.77
C GLU A 67 -7.71 5.20 -22.51
N LEU A 68 -7.48 5.95 -21.44
CA LEU A 68 -6.17 6.53 -21.07
C LEU A 68 -5.41 5.67 -20.06
N GLU A 69 -5.57 4.35 -20.16
CA GLU A 69 -4.98 3.39 -19.21
C GLU A 69 -3.44 3.44 -19.14
N TYR A 70 -2.79 4.06 -20.13
CA TYR A 70 -1.34 4.27 -20.16
C TYR A 70 -0.82 5.22 -19.06
N LEU A 71 -1.67 6.06 -18.47
CA LEU A 71 -1.28 7.00 -17.40
C LEU A 71 -1.25 6.36 -16.00
N LYS A 72 -1.63 5.09 -15.87
CA LYS A 72 -1.57 4.35 -14.60
C LYS A 72 -0.11 4.11 -14.20
N THR A 73 0.33 4.75 -13.12
CA THR A 73 1.66 4.57 -12.49
C THR A 73 1.53 3.95 -11.11
#